data_AF-A0A1F8V3A0-F1
#
_entry.id   AF-A0A1F8V3A0-F1
#
_cell.length_a   1.000
_cell.length_b   1.000
_cell.length_c   1.000
_cell.angle_alpha   90.00
_cell.angle_beta   90.00
_cell.angle_gamma   90.00
#
_symmetry.space_group_name_H-M   'P 1'
#
loop_
_entity.id
_entity.type
_entity.pdbx_description
1 polymer ?
#
loop_
_entity_poly.entity_id
_entity_poly.type
_entity_poly.pdbx_seq_one_letter_code
_entity_poly.pdbx_strand_id
1 'polypeptide(L)'
;MRENGWLHEKKRRPNGITKADREAQKAENLLQGDFTADKPCRKLLTDITEIQCTDGKLYVSPIMDFFNGKIIALNMADNMR
;
A
#
# COMPACT_ATOMS: atom_id res chain seq x y z
N MET A 1 2.72 21.01 -11.72
CA MET A 1 2.86 19.57 -12.09
C MET A 1 2.27 19.21 -13.46
N ARG A 2 1.06 19.67 -13.84
CA ARG A 2 0.54 19.52 -15.23
C ARG A 2 1.29 20.39 -16.25
N GLU A 3 1.66 21.60 -15.84
CA GLU A 3 2.19 22.65 -16.70
C GLU A 3 3.54 22.30 -17.37
N ASN A 4 4.33 21.42 -16.75
CA ASN A 4 5.64 21.06 -17.27
C ASN A 4 5.64 19.71 -18.04
N GLY A 5 4.48 19.03 -18.19
CA GLY A 5 4.39 17.72 -18.86
C GLY A 5 4.86 16.50 -18.04
N TRP A 6 4.98 16.62 -16.71
CA TRP A 6 5.55 15.57 -15.83
C TRP A 6 4.49 14.56 -15.37
N LEU A 7 3.26 14.69 -15.86
CA LEU A 7 2.22 13.71 -15.65
C LEU A 7 2.27 12.70 -16.78
N HIS A 8 2.78 11.52 -16.47
CA HIS A 8 2.68 10.36 -17.34
C HIS A 8 1.20 10.03 -17.55
N GLU A 9 0.69 10.28 -18.76
CA GLU A 9 -0.65 9.86 -19.16
C GLU A 9 -0.68 8.34 -19.28
N LYS A 10 -1.07 7.65 -18.19
CA LYS A 10 -1.30 6.20 -18.26
C LYS A 10 -2.38 5.92 -19.31
N LYS A 11 -1.96 5.41 -20.48
CA LYS A 11 -2.88 4.81 -21.47
C LYS A 11 -3.65 3.68 -20.78
N ARG A 12 -4.89 3.96 -20.37
CA ARG A 12 -5.78 2.94 -19.79
C ARG A 12 -6.08 1.92 -20.88
N ARG A 13 -5.66 0.67 -20.69
CA ARG A 13 -6.08 -0.46 -21.54
C ARG A 13 -7.43 -0.95 -21.01
N PRO A 14 -8.53 -0.80 -21.75
CA PRO A 14 -9.88 -1.07 -21.23
C PRO A 14 -10.17 -2.57 -21.04
N ASN A 15 -9.35 -3.45 -21.61
CA ASN A 15 -9.53 -4.91 -21.55
C ASN A 15 -8.84 -5.51 -20.32
N GLY A 16 -9.18 -5.01 -19.13
CA GLY A 16 -8.75 -5.62 -17.88
C GLY A 16 -9.43 -6.97 -17.68
N ILE A 17 -8.65 -7.99 -17.31
CA ILE A 17 -9.17 -9.32 -16.92
C ILE A 17 -10.02 -9.24 -15.64
N THR A 18 -9.77 -8.24 -14.81
CA THR A 18 -10.47 -8.01 -13.54
C THR A 18 -11.79 -7.29 -13.80
N LYS A 19 -12.89 -8.03 -13.72
CA LYS A 19 -14.25 -7.45 -13.69
C LYS A 19 -14.68 -7.38 -12.22
N ALA A 20 -15.06 -6.18 -11.77
CA ALA A 20 -15.69 -6.05 -10.47
C ALA A 20 -17.01 -6.84 -10.48
N ASP A 21 -17.15 -7.77 -9.55
CA ASP A 21 -18.43 -8.43 -9.30
C ASP A 21 -19.41 -7.38 -8.77
N ARG A 22 -20.54 -7.23 -9.47
CA ARG A 22 -21.59 -6.24 -9.12
C ARG A 22 -22.48 -6.73 -7.99
N GLU A 23 -22.58 -8.05 -7.81
CA GLU A 23 -23.39 -8.69 -6.77
C GLU A 23 -22.59 -8.87 -5.47
N ALA A 24 -21.25 -8.78 -5.54
CA ALA A 24 -20.40 -8.83 -4.36
C ALA A 24 -20.67 -7.65 -3.42
N GLN A 25 -21.08 -7.97 -2.19
CA GLN A 25 -21.19 -6.98 -1.13
C GLN A 25 -19.79 -6.50 -0.74
N LYS A 26 -19.50 -5.24 -1.04
CA LYS A 26 -18.21 -4.62 -0.68
C LYS A 26 -18.14 -4.46 0.84
N ALA A 27 -17.02 -4.83 1.42
CA ALA A 27 -16.72 -4.47 2.79
C ALA A 27 -16.73 -2.94 2.94
N GLU A 28 -17.16 -2.46 4.09
CA GLU A 28 -17.15 -1.04 4.39
C GLU A 28 -15.71 -0.52 4.40
N ASN A 29 -15.47 0.58 3.68
CA ASN A 29 -14.19 1.29 3.75
C ASN A 29 -14.17 2.14 5.04
N LEU A 30 -13.71 1.53 6.13
CA LEU A 30 -13.64 2.18 7.45
C LEU A 30 -12.71 3.39 7.48
N LEU A 31 -11.71 3.45 6.60
CA LEU A 31 -10.74 4.54 6.58
C LEU A 31 -11.27 5.76 5.83
N GLN A 32 -12.09 5.58 4.78
CA GLN A 32 -12.58 6.66 3.93
C GLN A 32 -11.49 7.65 3.44
N GLY A 33 -10.23 7.19 3.36
CA GLY A 33 -9.08 8.04 3.01
C GLY A 33 -8.52 8.90 4.15
N ASP A 34 -9.04 8.76 5.38
CA ASP A 34 -8.50 9.37 6.59
C ASP A 34 -7.40 8.50 7.20
N PHE A 35 -6.15 8.91 6.92
CA PHE A 35 -4.92 8.30 7.41
C PHE A 35 -4.36 9.00 8.66
N THR A 36 -5.20 9.70 9.43
CA THR A 36 -4.82 10.31 10.72
C THR A 36 -5.40 9.53 11.89
N ALA A 37 -4.69 9.52 13.02
CA ALA A 37 -5.18 8.91 14.26
C ALA A 37 -5.01 9.90 15.43
N ASP A 38 -5.98 9.91 16.35
CA ASP A 38 -5.98 10.74 17.56
C ASP A 38 -5.14 10.13 18.70
N LYS A 39 -4.90 8.82 18.64
CA LYS A 39 -4.16 8.05 19.65
C LYS A 39 -3.26 7.00 18.99
N PRO A 40 -2.15 6.63 19.66
CA PRO A 40 -1.28 5.55 19.19
C PRO A 40 -2.03 4.25 18.93
N CYS A 41 -1.59 3.50 17.93
CA CYS A 41 -2.07 2.16 17.59
C CYS A 41 -3.58 2.06 17.27
N ARG A 42 -4.24 3.17 16.89
CA ARG A 42 -5.65 3.15 16.46
C ARG A 42 -5.84 2.81 15.00
N LYS A 43 -4.92 3.27 14.15
CA LYS A 43 -4.87 2.94 12.73
C LYS A 43 -3.43 2.61 12.40
N LEU A 44 -3.22 1.45 11.78
CA LEU A 44 -1.89 0.98 11.38
C LEU A 44 -1.87 0.82 9.87
N LEU A 45 -0.74 1.19 9.27
CA LEU A 45 -0.42 0.91 7.88
C LEU A 45 0.61 -0.21 7.85
N THR A 46 0.40 -1.16 6.95
CA THR A 46 1.40 -2.17 6.64
C THR A 46 1.52 -2.27 5.12
N ASP A 47 2.72 -2.59 4.66
CA ASP A 47 2.98 -2.93 3.28
C ASP A 47 3.99 -4.09 3.23
N ILE A 48 4.16 -4.70 2.06
CA ILE A 48 5.25 -5.63 1.78
C ILE A 48 5.93 -5.15 0.50
N THR A 49 7.22 -4.86 0.60
CA THR A 49 8.03 -4.42 -0.53
C THR A 49 9.15 -5.41 -0.82
N GLU A 50 9.36 -5.73 -2.09
CA GLU A 50 10.50 -6.53 -2.56
C GLU A 50 11.64 -5.58 -2.93
N ILE A 51 12.80 -5.79 -2.32
CA ILE A 51 14.03 -5.07 -2.58
C ILE A 51 15.00 -6.02 -3.29
N GLN A 52 15.50 -5.61 -4.44
CA GLN A 52 16.56 -6.35 -5.15
C GLN A 52 17.91 -6.06 -4.50
N CYS A 53 18.56 -7.08 -3.96
CA CYS A 53 19.89 -7.03 -3.38
C CYS A 53 20.90 -7.77 -4.27
N THR A 54 22.19 -7.66 -3.95
CA THR A 54 23.28 -8.30 -4.70
C THR A 54 23.29 -9.83 -4.56
N ASP A 55 22.77 -10.34 -3.46
CA ASP A 55 22.75 -11.74 -3.05
C ASP A 55 21.36 -12.38 -3.18
N GLY A 56 20.36 -11.64 -3.66
CA GLY A 56 19.01 -12.16 -3.84
C GLY A 56 17.94 -11.10 -3.67
N LYS A 57 16.72 -11.57 -3.42
CA LYS A 57 15.57 -10.72 -3.12
C LYS A 57 15.37 -10.65 -1.61
N LEU A 58 14.99 -9.47 -1.14
CA LEU A 58 14.67 -9.23 0.26
C LEU A 58 13.27 -8.63 0.35
N TYR A 59 12.38 -9.30 1.07
CA TYR A 59 11.05 -8.82 1.36
C TYR A 59 11.06 -8.10 2.70
N VAL A 60 10.56 -6.87 2.71
CA VAL A 60 10.48 -6.04 3.92
C VAL A 60 9.02 -5.71 4.19
N SER A 61 8.58 -5.99 5.42
CA SER A 61 7.22 -5.71 5.89
C SER A 61 7.25 -4.83 7.14
N PRO A 62 7.08 -3.50 6.98
CA PRO A 62 6.97 -2.58 8.10
C PRO A 62 5.51 -2.41 8.55
N ILE A 63 5.32 -2.16 9.84
CA ILE A 63 4.06 -1.64 10.41
C ILE A 63 4.30 -0.20 10.88
N MET A 64 3.53 0.74 10.35
CA MET A 64 3.56 2.16 10.69
C MET A 64 2.33 2.56 11.51
N ASP A 65 2.54 3.37 12.54
CA ASP A 65 1.46 4.00 13.31
C ASP A 65 1.08 5.35 12.71
N PHE A 66 -0.19 5.54 12.36
CA PHE A 66 -0.70 6.80 11.79
C PHE A 66 -0.76 7.95 12.80
N PHE A 67 -0.63 7.68 14.11
CA PHE A 67 -0.60 8.76 15.12
C PHE A 67 0.66 9.61 15.02
N ASN A 68 1.82 8.98 14.81
CA ASN A 68 3.13 9.64 14.86
C ASN A 68 4.03 9.34 13.65
N GLY A 69 3.54 8.56 12.68
CA GLY A 69 4.27 8.18 11.47
C GLY A 69 5.46 7.24 11.71
N LYS A 70 5.60 6.66 12.91
CA LYS A 70 6.74 5.79 13.23
C LYS A 70 6.50 4.35 12.80
N ILE A 71 7.56 3.70 12.36
CA ILE A 71 7.58 2.24 12.21
C ILE A 71 7.67 1.61 13.60
N ILE A 72 6.66 0.84 13.98
CA ILE A 72 6.56 0.18 15.29
C ILE A 72 6.97 -1.29 15.25
N ALA A 73 6.97 -1.89 14.06
CA ALA A 73 7.47 -3.24 13.83
C ALA A 73 8.02 -3.38 12.40
N LEU A 74 8.98 -4.29 12.22
CA LEU A 74 9.61 -4.59 10.95
C LEU A 74 9.92 -6.09 10.90
N ASN A 75 9.56 -6.73 9.78
CA ASN A 75 10.01 -8.08 9.47
C ASN A 75 10.71 -8.09 8.11
N MET A 76 11.73 -8.93 7.98
CA MET A 76 12.53 -9.10 6.77
C MET A 76 12.73 -10.59 6.50
N ALA A 77 12.53 -11.00 5.25
CA ALA A 77 12.72 -12.39 4.83
C ALA A 77 13.23 -12.46 3.39
N ASP A 78 13.90 -13.56 3.04
CA ASP A 78 14.34 -13.87 1.67
C ASP A 78 13.21 -14.44 0.79
N ASN A 79 12.01 -14.62 1.37
CA ASN A 79 10.82 -15.15 0.69
C ASN A 79 9.54 -14.45 1.17
N MET A 80 8.52 -14.47 0.31
CA MET A 80 7.17 -13.97 0.62
C MET A 80 6.30 -15.16 1.07
N ARG A 81 5.90 -15.17 2.34
CA ARG A 81 5.03 -16.18 2.96
C ARG A 81 3.84 -15.55 3.64
#